data_AF-A4WMR0-F1
#
_entry.id   AF-A4WMR0-F1
#
_cell.length_a   1.000
_cell.length_b   1.000
_cell.length_c   1.000
_cell.angle_alpha   90.00
_cell.angle_beta   90.00
_cell.angle_gamma   90.00
#
_symmetry.space_group_name_H-M   'P 1'
#
loop_
_entity.id
_entity.type
_entity.pdbx_description
1 polymer ?
#
loop_
_entity_poly.entity_id
_entity_poly.type
_entity_poly.pdbx_seq_one_letter_code
_entity_poly.pdbx_strand_id
1 'polypeptide(L)'
;MEFPLRVVEISDGLPNVIKLRDGVEVTVELPLEKIGVKLRVGDQVKLVIHKEKDSDLTKYKIYAWGVVYFVGKDMTRISIGGLQLDIGTELPLKVGEKVYIGIL
;
A
#
# COMPACT_ATOMS: atom_id res chain seq x y z
N MET A 1 9.49 4.74 5.10
CA MET A 1 9.91 3.43 4.52
C MET A 1 9.47 3.42 3.08
N GLU A 2 10.31 2.93 2.16
CA GLU A 2 10.07 2.98 0.72
C GLU A 2 10.29 1.61 0.10
N PHE A 3 9.39 1.20 -0.78
CA PHE A 3 9.44 -0.07 -1.48
C PHE A 3 9.27 0.21 -2.98
N PRO A 4 10.35 0.17 -3.78
CA PRO A 4 10.20 0.09 -5.23
C PRO A 4 9.60 -1.28 -5.57
N LEU A 5 8.54 -1.31 -6.37
CA LEU A 5 7.77 -2.51 -6.66
C LEU A 5 7.32 -2.53 -8.11
N ARG A 6 6.89 -3.71 -8.58
CA ARG A 6 6.21 -3.87 -9.87
C ARG A 6 4.83 -4.45 -9.68
N VAL A 7 3.86 -3.94 -10.43
CA VAL A 7 2.51 -4.53 -10.49
C VAL A 7 2.58 -5.88 -11.19
N VAL A 8 2.15 -6.95 -10.51
CA VAL A 8 2.14 -8.31 -11.08
C VAL A 8 0.74 -8.81 -11.41
N GLU A 9 -0.27 -8.34 -10.68
CA GLU A 9 -1.66 -8.77 -10.87
C GLU A 9 -2.61 -7.65 -10.40
N ILE A 10 -3.74 -7.50 -11.08
CA ILE A 10 -4.85 -6.63 -10.68
C ILE A 10 -6.13 -7.44 -10.88
N SER A 11 -6.93 -7.62 -9.83
CA SER A 11 -8.23 -8.27 -9.96
C SER A 11 -9.29 -7.32 -10.52
N ASP A 12 -10.30 -7.86 -11.20
CA ASP A 12 -11.45 -7.10 -11.71
C ASP A 12 -12.53 -6.77 -10.66
N GLY A 13 -12.33 -7.19 -9.39
CA GLY A 13 -13.26 -6.94 -8.28
C GLY A 13 -13.30 -5.48 -7.80
N LEU A 14 -14.27 -5.17 -6.93
CA LEU A 14 -14.37 -3.88 -6.23
C LEU A 14 -14.39 -4.13 -4.70
N PRO A 15 -13.34 -3.72 -3.95
CA PRO A 15 -12.11 -3.06 -4.42
C PRO A 15 -11.23 -3.96 -5.31
N ASN A 16 -10.35 -3.36 -6.10
CA ASN A 16 -9.34 -4.12 -6.84
C ASN A 16 -8.29 -4.63 -5.85
N VAL A 17 -8.02 -5.92 -5.87
CA VAL A 17 -6.84 -6.52 -5.22
C VAL A 17 -5.66 -6.37 -6.18
N ILE A 18 -4.64 -5.64 -5.75
CA ILE A 18 -3.44 -5.36 -6.55
C ILE A 18 -2.26 -6.06 -5.86
N LYS A 19 -1.63 -6.97 -6.58
CA LYS A 19 -0.39 -7.62 -6.12
C LYS A 19 0.81 -6.91 -6.72
N LEU A 20 1.77 -6.60 -5.87
CA LEU A 20 3.01 -5.93 -6.19
C LEU A 20 4.19 -6.79 -5.72
N ARG A 21 5.26 -6.87 -6.50
CA ARG A 21 6.45 -7.65 -6.13
C ARG A 21 7.72 -7.02 -6.68
N ASP A 22 8.68 -6.76 -5.80
CA ASP A 22 10.10 -6.58 -6.10
C ASP A 22 10.89 -6.58 -4.78
N GLY A 23 11.69 -7.61 -4.51
CA GLY A 23 12.36 -7.83 -3.22
C GLY A 23 11.44 -8.16 -2.02
N VAL A 24 10.23 -7.59 -1.99
CA VAL A 24 9.16 -7.86 -1.02
C VAL A 24 7.84 -8.07 -1.77
N GLU A 25 6.95 -8.88 -1.21
CA GLU A 25 5.59 -9.04 -1.71
C GLU A 25 4.64 -8.07 -1.01
N VAL A 26 3.81 -7.38 -1.77
CA VAL A 26 2.79 -6.48 -1.24
C VAL A 26 1.46 -6.78 -1.91
N THR A 27 0.39 -6.83 -1.12
CA THR A 27 -0.99 -6.85 -1.62
C THR A 27 -1.73 -5.64 -1.09
N VAL A 28 -2.41 -4.91 -1.97
CA VAL A 28 -3.18 -3.73 -1.58
C VAL A 28 -4.55 -3.74 -2.24
N GLU A 29 -5.58 -3.40 -1.47
CA GLU A 29 -6.95 -3.22 -1.95
C GLU A 29 -7.23 -1.75 -2.21
N LEU A 30 -7.59 -1.38 -3.44
CA LEU A 30 -7.95 -0.02 -3.80
C LEU A 30 -9.08 0.00 -4.83
N PRO A 31 -10.05 0.91 -4.72
CA PRO A 31 -11.09 1.07 -5.74
C PRO A 31 -10.55 1.96 -6.89
N LEU A 32 -9.62 1.42 -7.69
CA LEU A 32 -8.84 2.18 -8.69
C LEU A 32 -9.70 3.06 -9.60
N GLU A 33 -10.81 2.51 -10.10
CA GLU A 33 -11.76 3.25 -10.94
C GLU A 33 -12.39 4.45 -10.22
N LYS A 34 -12.80 4.28 -8.95
CA LYS A 34 -13.45 5.35 -8.17
C LYS A 34 -12.50 6.47 -7.79
N ILE A 35 -11.21 6.17 -7.66
CA ILE A 35 -10.17 7.15 -7.38
C ILE A 35 -9.49 7.69 -8.64
N GLY A 36 -9.94 7.29 -9.84
CA GLY A 36 -9.43 7.79 -11.12
C GLY A 36 -8.01 7.36 -11.45
N VAL A 37 -7.50 6.30 -10.82
CA VAL A 37 -6.13 5.80 -11.03
C VAL A 37 -6.16 4.60 -11.98
N LYS A 38 -5.26 4.62 -12.97
CA LYS A 38 -5.05 3.50 -13.89
C LYS A 38 -3.69 2.88 -13.60
N LEU A 39 -3.70 1.60 -13.23
CA LEU A 39 -2.51 0.75 -13.12
C LEU A 39 -2.61 -0.37 -14.15
N ARG A 40 -1.45 -0.86 -14.59
CA ARG A 40 -1.32 -2.00 -15.49
C ARG A 40 -0.30 -2.98 -14.94
N VAL A 41 -0.50 -4.26 -15.25
CA VAL A 41 0.52 -5.28 -15.00
C VAL A 41 1.82 -4.88 -15.70
N GLY A 42 2.92 -4.95 -14.97
CA GLY A 42 4.23 -4.52 -15.43
C GLY A 42 4.63 -3.10 -15.02
N ASP A 43 3.70 -2.25 -14.58
CA ASP A 43 4.01 -0.89 -14.13
C ASP A 43 4.97 -0.92 -12.93
N GLN A 44 5.95 -0.02 -12.93
CA GLN A 44 6.78 0.25 -11.75
C GLN A 44 6.07 1.27 -10.87
N VAL A 45 6.01 0.97 -9.58
CA VAL A 45 5.40 1.84 -8.57
C VAL A 45 6.32 1.95 -7.37
N LYS A 46 6.18 3.02 -6.59
CA LYS A 46 6.86 3.13 -5.29
C LYS A 46 5.85 3.27 -4.17
N LEU A 47 5.79 2.27 -3.29
CA LEU A 47 5.02 2.35 -2.05
C LEU A 47 5.85 3.06 -0.98
N VAL A 48 5.27 4.06 -0.34
CA VAL A 48 5.91 4.83 0.72
C VAL A 48 5.02 4.82 1.95
N ILE A 49 5.63 4.57 3.12
CA ILE A 49 4.95 4.56 4.42
C ILE A 49 5.65 5.53 5.37
N HIS A 50 4.90 6.47 5.92
CA HIS A 50 5.35 7.46 6.89
C HIS A 50 4.55 7.35 8.19
N LYS A 51 5.21 7.64 9.33
CA LYS A 51 4.53 7.76 10.63
C LYS A 51 3.81 9.11 10.77
N GLU A 52 4.25 10.11 10.02
CA GLU A 52 3.70 11.46 10.00
C GLU A 52 3.14 11.80 8.62
N LYS A 53 2.21 12.74 8.57
CA LYS A 53 1.60 13.18 7.30
C LYS A 53 2.65 13.92 6.49
N ASP A 54 2.82 13.56 5.22
CA ASP A 54 3.71 14.30 4.34
C ASP A 54 3.16 15.72 4.07
N SER A 55 4.05 16.70 4.00
CA SER A 55 3.69 18.10 3.72
C SER A 55 3.33 18.33 2.25
N ASP A 56 3.88 17.53 1.33
CA ASP A 56 3.58 17.60 -0.11
C ASP A 56 2.86 16.33 -0.56
N LEU A 57 1.54 16.45 -0.72
CA LEU A 57 0.68 15.36 -1.17
C LEU A 57 0.62 15.24 -2.69
N THR A 58 1.09 16.26 -3.44
CA THR A 58 0.90 16.33 -4.90
C THR A 58 1.77 15.35 -5.67
N LYS A 59 2.85 14.88 -5.03
CA LYS A 59 3.77 13.88 -5.59
C LYS A 59 3.20 12.46 -5.65
N TYR A 60 2.09 12.17 -4.97
CA TYR A 60 1.50 10.83 -4.92
C TYR A 60 0.35 10.70 -5.90
N LYS A 61 0.28 9.56 -6.61
CA LYS A 61 -0.92 9.18 -7.38
C LYS A 61 -2.04 8.71 -6.47
N ILE A 62 -1.68 8.03 -5.38
CA ILE A 62 -2.60 7.55 -4.35
C ILE A 62 -2.01 7.94 -3.01
N TYR A 63 -2.80 8.58 -2.16
CA TYR A 63 -2.42 8.92 -0.80
C TYR A 63 -3.54 8.60 0.17
N ALA A 64 -3.21 7.83 1.21
CA ALA A 64 -4.15 7.38 2.21
C ALA A 64 -3.50 7.35 3.59
N TRP A 65 -4.29 7.07 4.62
CA TRP A 65 -3.78 6.73 5.93
C TRP A 65 -4.48 5.47 6.42
N GLY A 66 -3.82 4.75 7.31
CA GLY A 66 -4.34 3.52 7.88
C GLY A 66 -3.84 3.28 9.29
N VAL A 67 -4.32 2.19 9.88
CA VAL A 67 -3.89 1.73 11.21
C VAL A 67 -3.29 0.35 11.09
N VAL A 68 -2.10 0.18 11.65
CA VAL A 68 -1.43 -1.13 11.71
C VAL A 68 -2.22 -2.02 12.65
N TYR A 69 -2.68 -3.19 12.19
CA TYR A 69 -3.44 -4.12 13.04
C TYR A 69 -2.71 -5.44 13.27
N PHE A 70 -1.61 -5.69 12.55
CA PHE A 70 -0.80 -6.89 12.72
C PHE A 70 0.66 -6.62 12.34
N VAL A 71 1.59 -7.09 13.16
CA VAL A 71 3.02 -7.18 12.87
C VAL A 71 3.51 -8.50 13.45
N GLY A 72 4.16 -9.31 12.63
CA GLY A 72 4.74 -10.59 13.06
C GLY A 72 4.77 -11.61 11.92
N LYS A 73 5.52 -12.70 12.10
CA LYS A 73 5.62 -13.80 11.12
C LYS A 73 6.02 -13.28 9.73
N ASP A 74 7.03 -12.40 9.69
CA ASP A 74 7.54 -11.81 8.44
C ASP A 74 6.49 -11.02 7.65
N MET A 75 5.51 -10.43 8.35
CA MET A 75 4.42 -9.69 7.72
C MET A 75 3.94 -8.51 8.55
N THR A 76 3.55 -7.45 7.86
CA THR A 76 2.86 -6.29 8.42
C THR A 76 1.54 -6.08 7.70
N ARG A 77 0.46 -5.85 8.46
CA ARG A 77 -0.86 -5.56 7.89
C ARG A 77 -1.44 -4.26 8.40
N ILE A 78 -1.99 -3.48 7.47
CA ILE A 78 -2.46 -2.13 7.71
C ILE A 78 -3.87 -2.00 7.12
N SER A 79 -4.81 -1.51 7.93
CA SER A 79 -6.17 -1.24 7.47
C SER A 79 -6.27 0.20 7.01
N ILE A 80 -6.65 0.40 5.75
CA ILE A 80 -6.90 1.69 5.10
C ILE A 80 -8.41 1.89 5.05
N GLY A 81 -9.02 2.25 6.19
CA GLY A 81 -10.46 2.48 6.28
C GLY A 81 -11.32 1.26 5.90
N GLY A 82 -10.85 0.06 6.21
CA GLY A 82 -11.50 -1.21 5.85
C GLY A 82 -10.86 -1.94 4.67
N LEU A 83 -10.05 -1.26 3.86
CA LEU A 83 -9.23 -1.86 2.80
C LEU A 83 -7.93 -2.45 3.36
N GLN A 84 -7.43 -3.53 2.78
CA GLN A 84 -6.22 -4.21 3.25
C GLN A 84 -4.95 -3.72 2.54
N LEU A 85 -3.88 -3.55 3.31
CA LEU A 85 -2.50 -3.46 2.83
C LEU A 85 -1.65 -4.47 3.60
N ASP A 86 -1.22 -5.50 2.91
CA ASP A 86 -0.39 -6.58 3.41
C ASP A 86 1.02 -6.45 2.81
N ILE A 87 2.04 -6.46 3.66
CA ILE A 87 3.44 -6.32 3.28
C ILE A 87 4.19 -7.53 3.85
N GLY A 88 4.83 -8.30 2.97
CA GLY A 88 5.58 -9.52 3.28
C GLY A 88 6.94 -9.25 3.94
N THR A 89 6.97 -8.35 4.93
CA THR A 89 8.07 -8.20 5.87
C THR A 89 7.57 -7.51 7.15
N GLU A 90 8.27 -7.73 8.27
CA GLU A 90 8.02 -7.01 9.51
C GLU A 90 8.59 -5.59 9.44
N LEU A 91 7.72 -4.60 9.56
CA LEU A 91 8.10 -3.19 9.62
C LEU A 91 8.30 -2.75 11.06
N PRO A 92 9.19 -1.76 11.33
CA PRO A 92 9.38 -1.16 12.65
C PRO A 92 8.20 -0.24 13.05
N LEU A 93 7.01 -0.81 13.08
CA LEU A 93 5.72 -0.21 13.44
C LEU A 93 5.10 -0.99 14.59
N LYS A 94 4.18 -0.36 15.32
CA LYS A 94 3.41 -1.02 16.39
C LYS A 94 1.97 -1.23 15.97
N VAL A 95 1.34 -2.29 16.48
CA VAL A 95 -0.13 -2.45 16.36
C VAL A 95 -0.81 -1.25 17.03
N GLY A 96 -1.84 -0.71 16.36
CA GLY A 96 -2.53 0.53 16.71
C GLY A 96 -1.87 1.81 16.19
N GLU A 97 -0.68 1.72 15.61
CA GLU A 97 0.02 2.89 15.05
C GLU A 97 -0.69 3.37 13.78
N LYS A 98 -0.99 4.68 13.73
CA LYS A 98 -1.48 5.33 12.52
C LYS A 98 -0.30 5.61 11.59
N VAL A 99 -0.45 5.28 10.31
CA VAL A 99 0.53 5.56 9.28
C VAL A 99 -0.10 6.21 8.06
N TYR A 100 0.74 6.88 7.27
CA TYR A 100 0.39 7.50 6.00
C TYR A 100 1.05 6.74 4.87
N ILE A 101 0.28 6.47 3.83
CA ILE A 101 0.63 5.55 2.75
C ILE A 101 0.52 6.30 1.43
N GLY A 102 1.59 6.32 0.66
CA GLY A 102 1.64 6.92 -0.67
C GLY A 102 2.06 5.91 -1.72
N ILE A 103 1.47 5.99 -2.92
CA ILE A 103 1.93 5.26 -4.12
C ILE A 103 2.25 6.28 -5.20
N LEU A 104 3.47 6.20 -5.75
CA LEU A 104 3.95 6.98 -6.89
C LEU A 104 3.98 6.13 -8.16
#